data_AF-A0A151IGK9-F1
#
_entry.id   AF-A0A151IGK9-F1
#
_cell.length_a   1.000
_cell.length_b   1.000
_cell.length_c   1.000
_cell.angle_alpha   90.00
_cell.angle_beta   90.00
_cell.angle_gamma   90.00
#
_symmetry.space_group_name_H-M   'P 1'
#
loop_
_entity.id
_entity.type
_entity.pdbx_description
1 polymer ?
#
loop_
_entity_poly.entity_id
_entity_poly.type
_entity_poly.pdbx_seq_one_letter_code
_entity_poly.pdbx_strand_id
1 'polypeptide(L)'
;MIIFVFAPLAHGLIGYDCGATSGDGFNISTLSLLDVGNCNLEDVEPQEEETYIQLMQMSDYDKVPAVQCRVEVNRVIHYCGMHSDISVVHNGQREYFQEIGEQSCRRLHETGVLRIGNAVMDLIKVNMTNYRSATLAGSATMDSKCAGVQYTDGYGSWDNVIVQEVIKITLKTMDLSMKRKMGHIILPSGTFCKYQANDSETYWSPIPIDNCHFDQYDILYEGLATRLVPKNNYSTPTVYTVTSQEITFALTKTIDVDVCGYKLSQTEHPKLFILQTQKGRTFKTRDKIAVDNLDIFLYVNSKFVYVEKHIKKQITQLYRNLMEQKCAIEKQVLQNALTLASIAPDETAYRIMREPGYTAVLSGEALHLVKCIPVECKLRHDEHCYTELPVIHANHSFFLQPRSRILTKPGTLRDCNQLFPVMYKLHGVWFRLTPKPIEVIAPAILQPMSHPVWQYSSSSSLATSGTYSAEDLDRLRAHIMFPVERPSIVNTLARGAMGNEIPAGSISLSNLLDEESLNRIADSAAKTSLERICDFRVRQRRGAGYLHHH
;
A
#
# COMPACT_ATOMS: atom_id res chain seq x y z
N MET A 1 -1.76 -56.23 -2.24
CA MET A 1 -3.07 -55.57 -2.37
C MET A 1 -4.02 -56.27 -1.41
N ILE A 2 -4.19 -55.72 -0.21
CA ILE A 2 -5.02 -56.31 0.85
C ILE A 2 -6.43 -55.76 0.65
N ILE A 3 -7.38 -56.63 0.33
CA ILE A 3 -8.80 -56.27 0.19
C ILE A 3 -9.40 -56.20 1.59
N PHE A 4 -9.62 -54.98 2.08
CA PHE A 4 -10.46 -54.74 3.26
C PHE A 4 -11.91 -54.96 2.86
N VAL A 5 -12.47 -56.10 3.26
CA VAL A 5 -13.92 -56.32 3.22
C VAL A 5 -14.53 -55.52 4.37
N PHE A 6 -15.04 -54.32 4.07
CA PHE A 6 -15.93 -53.62 4.98
C PHE A 6 -17.25 -54.40 5.05
N ALA A 7 -17.43 -55.20 6.10
CA ALA A 7 -18.75 -55.66 6.47
C ALA A 7 -19.60 -54.43 6.82
N PRO A 8 -20.81 -54.26 6.26
CA PRO A 8 -21.70 -53.20 6.70
C PRO A 8 -22.02 -53.47 8.17
N LEU A 9 -21.65 -52.52 9.04
CA LEU A 9 -22.15 -52.46 10.42
C LEU A 9 -23.69 -52.36 10.33
N ALA A 10 -24.37 -53.49 10.42
CA ALA A 10 -25.79 -53.53 10.72
C ALA A 10 -25.93 -53.00 12.15
N HIS A 11 -26.14 -51.69 12.27
CA HIS A 11 -26.40 -51.06 13.57
C HIS A 11 -27.71 -51.65 14.09
N GLY A 12 -27.74 -52.21 15.30
CA GLY A 12 -29.00 -52.59 15.94
C GLY A 12 -29.91 -51.38 16.14
N LEU A 13 -31.22 -51.59 16.28
CA LEU A 13 -32.14 -50.52 16.68
C LEU A 13 -31.82 -50.16 18.15
N ILE A 14 -31.42 -48.93 18.43
CA ILE A 14 -31.09 -48.50 19.79
C ILE A 14 -32.32 -47.87 20.45
N GLY A 15 -32.66 -48.35 21.64
CA GLY A 15 -33.59 -47.70 22.56
C GLY A 15 -32.89 -47.25 23.84
N TYR A 16 -33.59 -46.51 24.70
CA TYR A 16 -33.03 -46.02 25.95
C TYR A 16 -33.85 -46.47 27.15
N ASP A 17 -33.22 -47.19 28.07
CA ASP A 17 -33.84 -47.69 29.29
C ASP A 17 -33.62 -46.70 30.44
N CYS A 18 -34.71 -46.13 30.95
CA CYS A 18 -34.73 -45.23 32.09
C CYS A 18 -35.12 -45.95 33.41
N GLY A 19 -35.41 -47.25 33.35
CA GLY A 19 -35.78 -48.08 34.51
C GLY A 19 -34.69 -49.06 34.96
N ALA A 20 -33.58 -49.15 34.22
CA ALA A 20 -32.46 -50.01 34.56
C ALA A 20 -31.76 -49.56 35.84
N THR A 21 -31.80 -50.40 36.88
CA THR A 21 -31.04 -50.24 38.13
C THR A 21 -29.63 -50.82 38.01
N SER A 22 -28.87 -50.44 36.97
CA SER A 22 -27.44 -50.75 36.94
C SER A 22 -26.72 -49.89 37.98
N GLY A 23 -25.75 -50.47 38.69
CA GLY A 23 -25.11 -49.87 39.88
C GLY A 23 -24.39 -48.53 39.70
N ASP A 24 -24.30 -48.00 38.48
CA ASP A 24 -23.91 -46.62 38.18
C ASP A 24 -25.19 -45.78 38.10
N GLY A 25 -25.53 -45.05 39.16
CA GLY A 25 -26.76 -44.26 39.25
C GLY A 25 -27.01 -43.32 38.06
N PHE A 26 -28.27 -42.94 37.84
CA PHE A 26 -28.65 -42.04 36.76
C PHE A 26 -27.91 -40.69 36.86
N ASN A 27 -27.44 -40.17 35.73
CA ASN A 27 -26.94 -38.79 35.66
C ASN A 27 -28.16 -37.85 35.58
N ILE A 28 -28.43 -37.16 36.69
CA ILE A 28 -29.57 -36.26 36.85
C ILE A 28 -29.07 -34.82 36.89
N SER A 29 -29.59 -33.98 36.00
CA SER A 29 -29.36 -32.53 36.00
C SER A 29 -30.65 -31.80 36.32
N THR A 30 -30.62 -30.90 37.30
CA THR A 30 -31.81 -30.14 37.73
C THR A 30 -31.79 -28.74 37.13
N LEU A 31 -32.88 -28.36 36.47
CA LEU A 31 -33.08 -27.04 35.87
C LEU A 31 -34.27 -26.33 36.52
N SER A 32 -34.24 -24.99 36.53
CA SER A 32 -35.39 -24.16 36.92
C SER A 32 -36.42 -24.10 35.79
N LEU A 33 -37.70 -24.17 36.12
CA LEU A 33 -38.80 -23.92 35.18
C LEU A 33 -39.17 -22.43 35.08
N LEU A 34 -38.67 -21.59 36.00
CA LEU A 34 -39.08 -20.19 36.11
C LEU A 34 -38.29 -19.28 35.18
N ASP A 35 -36.98 -19.52 35.07
CA ASP A 35 -36.05 -18.56 34.47
C ASP A 35 -35.10 -19.22 33.47
N VAL A 36 -34.79 -18.49 32.39
CA VAL A 36 -33.70 -18.80 31.46
C VAL A 36 -32.63 -17.72 31.61
N GLY A 37 -31.37 -18.14 31.72
CA GLY A 37 -30.21 -17.27 31.93
C GLY A 37 -30.11 -16.09 30.94
N ASN A 38 -29.32 -15.09 31.33
CA ASN A 38 -29.06 -13.92 30.50
C ASN A 38 -27.88 -14.14 29.56
N CYS A 39 -27.89 -13.39 28.45
CA CYS A 39 -26.79 -13.38 27.49
C CYS A 39 -25.61 -12.60 28.07
N ASN A 40 -24.61 -13.33 28.58
CA ASN A 40 -23.35 -12.73 29.02
C ASN A 40 -22.37 -12.76 27.86
N LEU A 41 -22.14 -11.59 27.24
CA LEU A 41 -21.10 -11.41 26.24
C LEU A 41 -19.93 -10.67 26.88
N GLU A 42 -18.71 -11.14 26.61
CA GLU A 42 -17.50 -10.42 27.00
C GLU A 42 -17.44 -9.08 26.26
N ASP A 43 -17.23 -7.99 26.99
CA ASP A 43 -17.06 -6.66 26.41
C ASP A 43 -15.64 -6.53 25.85
N VAL A 44 -15.53 -6.70 24.53
CA VAL A 44 -14.26 -6.62 23.79
C VAL A 44 -13.99 -5.18 23.31
N GLU A 45 -14.91 -4.23 23.51
CA GLU A 45 -14.70 -2.86 23.01
C GLU A 45 -13.68 -2.11 23.87
N PRO A 46 -12.63 -1.54 23.26
CA PRO A 46 -11.64 -0.73 23.97
C PRO A 46 -12.29 0.53 24.55
N GLN A 47 -11.74 1.00 25.66
CA GLN A 47 -12.10 2.29 26.23
C GLN A 47 -11.54 3.40 25.36
N GLU A 48 -12.39 4.33 24.94
CA GLU A 48 -12.00 5.50 24.16
C GLU A 48 -11.77 6.69 25.10
N GLU A 49 -10.61 7.33 24.98
CA GLU A 49 -10.22 8.52 25.75
C GLU A 49 -9.76 9.62 24.80
N GLU A 50 -10.19 10.87 24.99
CA GLU A 50 -9.63 11.99 24.24
C GLU A 50 -8.33 12.48 24.88
N THR A 51 -7.30 12.67 24.08
CA THR A 51 -5.99 13.15 24.56
C THR A 51 -5.32 14.06 23.55
N TYR A 52 -4.56 15.04 24.03
CA TYR A 52 -3.84 15.97 23.17
C TYR A 52 -2.46 15.39 22.82
N ILE A 53 -2.12 15.36 21.53
CA ILE A 53 -0.89 14.75 21.05
C ILE A 53 -0.14 15.66 20.07
N GLN A 54 1.17 15.42 19.96
CA GLN A 54 1.95 15.77 18.79
C GLN A 54 2.43 14.49 18.10
N LEU A 55 2.09 14.33 16.81
CA LEU A 55 2.64 13.30 15.94
C LEU A 55 3.87 13.85 15.25
N MET A 56 4.97 13.14 15.38
CA MET A 56 6.28 13.57 14.91
C MET A 56 6.88 12.53 13.99
N GLN A 57 7.61 12.99 12.97
CA GLN A 57 8.37 12.15 12.08
C GLN A 57 9.86 12.48 12.21
N MET A 58 10.69 11.46 12.29
CA MET A 58 12.14 11.66 12.24
C MET A 58 12.57 12.09 10.82
N SER A 59 13.34 13.18 10.73
CA SER A 59 13.85 13.76 9.49
C SER A 59 15.13 13.05 9.02
N ASP A 60 15.28 12.87 7.71
CA ASP A 60 16.49 12.31 7.10
C ASP A 60 17.43 13.40 6.57
N TYR A 61 16.88 14.58 6.27
CA TYR A 61 17.58 15.71 5.69
C TYR A 61 17.52 16.96 6.57
N ASP A 62 18.66 17.63 6.66
CA ASP A 62 18.77 18.98 7.22
C ASP A 62 18.89 20.02 6.12
N LYS A 63 18.53 21.26 6.46
CA LYS A 63 18.78 22.43 5.63
C LYS A 63 19.97 23.20 6.19
N VAL A 64 20.98 23.39 5.34
CA VAL A 64 22.19 24.11 5.70
C VAL A 64 22.25 25.40 4.89
N PRO A 65 22.32 26.57 5.54
CA PRO A 65 22.50 27.82 4.82
C PRO A 65 23.88 27.83 4.14
N ALA A 66 23.88 28.17 2.85
CA ALA A 66 25.06 28.24 2.02
C ALA A 66 25.11 29.53 1.20
N VAL A 67 26.34 29.94 0.92
CA VAL A 67 26.66 31.07 0.04
C VAL A 67 27.47 30.55 -1.13
N GLN A 68 27.11 30.99 -2.32
CA GLN A 68 27.83 30.70 -3.55
C GLN A 68 28.40 31.99 -4.13
N CYS A 69 29.67 31.96 -4.52
CA CYS A 69 30.35 33.03 -5.22
C CYS A 69 31.03 32.48 -6.47
N ARG A 70 30.50 32.85 -7.62
CA ARG A 70 31.06 32.45 -8.91
C ARG A 70 31.54 33.69 -9.66
N VAL A 71 32.83 33.75 -9.95
CA VAL A 71 33.47 34.88 -10.63
C VAL A 71 34.08 34.38 -11.94
N GLU A 72 33.44 34.73 -13.05
CA GLU A 72 33.93 34.41 -14.39
C GLU A 72 34.65 35.64 -14.95
N VAL A 73 35.88 35.48 -15.39
CA VAL A 73 36.70 36.56 -15.95
C VAL A 73 36.92 36.30 -17.43
N ASN A 74 36.53 37.25 -18.28
CA ASN A 74 36.87 37.28 -19.68
C ASN A 74 37.92 38.37 -19.92
N ARG A 75 39.17 37.95 -20.07
CA ARG A 75 40.34 38.81 -20.23
C ARG A 75 40.67 38.96 -21.71
N VAL A 76 40.88 40.19 -22.15
CA VAL A 76 41.33 40.57 -23.48
C VAL A 76 42.59 41.43 -23.39
N ILE A 77 43.63 41.02 -24.11
CA ILE A 77 44.91 41.71 -24.21
C ILE A 77 45.05 42.27 -25.62
N HIS A 78 45.46 43.52 -25.68
CA HIS A 78 45.69 44.27 -26.90
C HIS A 78 47.08 44.90 -26.88
N TYR A 79 47.82 44.82 -27.98
CA TYR A 79 49.07 45.56 -28.16
C TYR A 79 48.75 47.03 -28.42
N CYS A 80 49.45 47.93 -27.73
CA CYS A 80 49.33 49.38 -27.91
C CYS A 80 50.49 49.91 -28.75
N GLY A 81 50.25 50.23 -30.02
CA GLY A 81 51.28 50.72 -30.92
C GLY A 81 51.69 52.18 -30.68
N MET A 82 52.75 52.61 -31.38
CA MET A 82 53.35 53.95 -31.23
C MET A 82 52.36 55.09 -31.52
N HIS A 83 51.32 54.84 -32.32
CA HIS A 83 50.29 55.81 -32.68
C HIS A 83 48.96 55.56 -31.96
N SER A 84 48.99 54.82 -30.84
CA SER A 84 47.78 54.36 -30.13
C SER A 84 46.88 53.43 -30.97
N ASP A 85 47.45 52.76 -31.97
CA ASP A 85 46.80 51.68 -32.70
C ASP A 85 46.72 50.42 -31.85
N ILE A 86 45.59 49.71 -31.95
CA ILE A 86 45.32 48.48 -31.19
C ILE A 86 45.47 47.28 -32.12
N SER A 87 46.31 46.33 -31.74
CA SER A 87 46.51 45.07 -32.47
C SER A 87 46.24 43.85 -31.58
N VAL A 88 45.78 42.76 -32.21
CA VAL A 88 45.54 41.48 -31.52
C VAL A 88 46.88 40.79 -31.23
N VAL A 89 47.03 40.26 -30.02
CA VAL A 89 48.20 39.48 -29.61
C VAL A 89 47.86 37.99 -29.51
N HIS A 90 48.87 37.15 -29.72
CA HIS A 90 48.75 35.71 -29.50
C HIS A 90 48.34 35.41 -28.05
N ASN A 91 47.40 34.48 -27.83
CA ASN A 91 46.79 34.20 -26.53
C ASN A 91 46.17 35.44 -25.84
N GLY A 92 45.77 36.47 -26.61
CA GLY A 92 45.26 37.72 -26.05
C GLY A 92 43.91 37.58 -25.36
N GLN A 93 43.05 36.66 -25.78
CA GLN A 93 41.74 36.44 -25.16
C GLN A 93 41.69 35.13 -24.37
N ARG A 94 41.19 35.18 -23.13
CA ARG A 94 40.99 34.01 -22.27
C ARG A 94 39.78 34.19 -21.35
N GLU A 95 39.04 33.10 -21.15
CA GLU A 95 38.00 33.00 -20.13
C GLU A 95 38.42 31.99 -19.06
N TYR A 96 38.26 32.37 -17.79
CA TYR A 96 38.57 31.50 -16.65
C TYR A 96 37.73 31.85 -15.42
N PHE A 97 37.63 30.90 -14.48
CA PHE A 97 37.03 31.14 -13.17
C PHE A 97 38.09 31.66 -12.21
N GLN A 98 37.79 32.76 -11.53
CA GLN A 98 38.64 33.31 -10.47
C GLN A 98 38.16 32.78 -9.12
N GLU A 99 38.94 31.88 -8.51
CA GLU A 99 38.69 31.45 -7.14
C GLU A 99 39.05 32.58 -6.17
N ILE A 100 38.12 32.96 -5.30
CA ILE A 100 38.29 34.02 -4.29
C ILE A 100 38.43 33.48 -2.86
N GLY A 101 38.05 32.22 -2.65
CA GLY A 101 38.04 31.54 -1.35
C GLY A 101 36.85 31.92 -0.45
N GLU A 102 36.64 31.12 0.60
CA GLU A 102 35.48 31.22 1.51
C GLU A 102 35.38 32.58 2.20
N GLN A 103 36.47 33.07 2.81
CA GLN A 103 36.47 34.33 3.56
C GLN A 103 36.13 35.52 2.67
N SER A 104 36.72 35.58 1.47
CA SER A 104 36.45 36.64 0.50
C SER A 104 35.02 36.54 -0.02
N CYS A 105 34.50 35.33 -0.23
CA CYS A 105 33.10 35.13 -0.63
C CYS A 105 32.12 35.64 0.43
N ARG A 106 32.32 35.28 1.71
CA ARG A 106 31.47 35.77 2.81
C ARG A 106 31.54 37.29 2.93
N ARG A 107 32.74 37.87 2.90
CA ARG A 107 32.93 39.32 2.91
C ARG A 107 32.27 40.01 1.71
N LEU A 108 32.32 39.39 0.53
CA LEU A 108 31.66 39.91 -0.66
C LEU A 108 30.12 39.92 -0.50
N HIS A 109 29.54 38.87 0.08
CA HIS A 109 28.10 38.84 0.42
C HIS A 109 27.71 39.90 1.45
N GLU A 110 28.58 40.20 2.42
CA GLU A 110 28.32 41.19 3.48
C GLU A 110 28.53 42.65 3.02
N THR A 111 29.62 42.91 2.29
CA THR A 111 30.06 44.27 1.95
C THR A 111 29.67 44.70 0.55
N GLY A 112 29.37 43.78 -0.36
CA GLY A 112 29.10 44.07 -1.77
C GLY A 112 30.32 44.59 -2.54
N VAL A 113 31.54 44.37 -2.03
CA VAL A 113 32.79 44.85 -2.62
C VAL A 113 33.71 43.67 -2.96
N LEU A 114 34.18 43.61 -4.20
CA LEU A 114 35.16 42.63 -4.68
C LEU A 114 36.43 43.35 -5.14
N ARG A 115 37.59 42.77 -4.78
CA ARG A 115 38.91 43.26 -5.22
C ARG A 115 39.62 42.16 -6.00
N ILE A 116 40.00 42.46 -7.24
CA ILE A 116 40.82 41.58 -8.10
C ILE A 116 42.02 42.40 -8.57
N GLY A 117 43.23 42.01 -8.16
CA GLY A 117 44.44 42.82 -8.36
C GLY A 117 44.29 44.23 -7.79
N ASN A 118 44.41 45.24 -8.65
CA ASN A 118 44.24 46.66 -8.31
C ASN A 118 42.82 47.19 -8.55
N ALA A 119 41.95 46.39 -9.18
CA ALA A 119 40.57 46.80 -9.45
C ALA A 119 39.69 46.58 -8.21
N VAL A 120 38.97 47.63 -7.80
CA VAL A 120 37.95 47.59 -6.76
C VAL A 120 36.59 47.75 -7.41
N MET A 121 35.72 46.78 -7.21
CA MET A 121 34.35 46.78 -7.72
C MET A 121 33.40 46.83 -6.54
N ASP A 122 32.51 47.83 -6.53
CA ASP A 122 31.52 48.05 -5.50
C ASP A 122 30.09 47.85 -6.04
N LEU A 123 29.12 48.00 -5.12
CA LEU A 123 27.68 47.90 -5.41
C LEU A 123 27.30 46.55 -6.06
N ILE A 124 27.96 45.46 -5.66
CA ILE A 124 27.63 44.12 -6.12
C ILE A 124 26.41 43.63 -5.36
N LYS A 125 25.34 43.32 -6.08
CA LYS A 125 24.08 42.83 -5.49
C LYS A 125 24.11 41.32 -5.27
N VAL A 126 23.67 40.88 -4.09
CA VAL A 126 23.45 39.47 -3.75
C VAL A 126 22.22 38.93 -4.50
N ASN A 127 22.19 37.62 -4.79
CA ASN A 127 21.14 36.93 -5.54
C ASN A 127 20.97 37.43 -6.98
N MET A 128 22.02 37.99 -7.55
CA MET A 128 22.06 38.53 -8.91
C MET A 128 23.39 38.23 -9.58
N THR A 129 23.39 38.30 -10.92
CA THR A 129 24.61 38.33 -11.72
C THR A 129 24.95 39.78 -12.05
N ASN A 130 26.14 40.21 -11.65
CA ASN A 130 26.65 41.56 -11.84
C ASN A 130 27.77 41.51 -12.89
N TYR A 131 27.80 42.50 -13.78
CA TYR A 131 28.87 42.67 -14.77
C TYR A 131 29.71 43.89 -14.41
N ARG A 132 31.03 43.76 -14.48
CA ARG A 132 31.99 44.84 -14.26
C ARG A 132 33.08 44.76 -15.31
N SER A 133 33.61 45.92 -15.70
CA SER A 133 34.81 45.98 -16.54
C SER A 133 35.95 46.60 -15.73
N ALA A 134 37.16 46.12 -15.94
CA ALA A 134 38.35 46.65 -15.30
C ALA A 134 39.54 46.58 -16.25
N THR A 135 40.46 47.54 -16.13
CA THR A 135 41.76 47.50 -16.79
C THR A 135 42.80 47.05 -15.77
N LEU A 136 43.39 45.88 -15.95
CA LEU A 136 44.38 45.34 -15.02
C LEU A 136 45.77 45.94 -15.23
N ALA A 137 46.13 46.22 -16.48
CA ALA A 137 47.45 46.68 -16.88
C ALA A 137 47.34 47.59 -18.11
N GLY A 138 48.20 48.60 -18.17
CA GLY A 138 48.14 49.66 -19.17
C GLY A 138 47.03 50.66 -18.89
N SER A 139 46.86 51.63 -19.78
CA SER A 139 45.75 52.58 -19.71
C SER A 139 45.22 52.90 -21.10
N ALA A 140 43.93 53.20 -21.15
CA ALA A 140 43.26 53.75 -22.32
C ALA A 140 42.48 54.98 -21.86
N THR A 141 42.72 56.12 -22.49
CA THR A 141 42.00 57.36 -22.18
C THR A 141 40.81 57.53 -23.12
N MET A 142 39.84 58.37 -22.74
CA MET A 142 38.69 58.68 -23.60
C MET A 142 39.10 59.39 -24.90
N ASP A 143 40.29 60.00 -24.93
CA ASP A 143 40.87 60.64 -26.12
C ASP A 143 41.51 59.64 -27.10
N SER A 144 41.15 58.35 -27.01
CA SER A 144 41.67 57.28 -27.87
C SER A 144 43.18 57.08 -27.82
N LYS A 145 43.83 57.49 -26.72
CA LYS A 145 45.25 57.20 -26.48
C LYS A 145 45.39 55.97 -25.61
N CYS A 146 46.34 55.12 -25.94
CA CYS A 146 46.75 54.02 -25.08
C CYS A 146 48.18 54.17 -24.59
N ALA A 147 48.44 53.63 -23.40
CA ALA A 147 49.78 53.40 -22.89
C ALA A 147 49.88 51.92 -22.51
N GLY A 148 50.68 51.18 -23.27
CA GLY A 148 50.97 49.79 -22.99
C GLY A 148 51.99 49.64 -21.86
N VAL A 149 51.92 48.52 -21.16
CA VAL A 149 52.90 48.10 -20.15
C VAL A 149 53.27 46.65 -20.37
N GLN A 150 54.36 46.21 -19.76
CA GLN A 150 54.70 44.79 -19.73
C GLN A 150 53.74 44.05 -18.80
N TYR A 151 53.13 42.97 -19.28
CA TYR A 151 52.21 42.14 -18.51
C TYR A 151 52.54 40.67 -18.68
N THR A 152 52.49 39.91 -17.59
CA THR A 152 52.76 38.48 -17.59
C THR A 152 51.75 37.76 -16.72
N ASP A 153 51.25 36.64 -17.20
CA ASP A 153 50.39 35.74 -16.44
C ASP A 153 50.69 34.27 -16.75
N GLY A 154 49.87 33.34 -16.26
CA GLY A 154 50.07 31.91 -16.44
C GLY A 154 50.04 31.41 -17.90
N TYR A 155 49.64 32.27 -18.86
CA TYR A 155 49.46 31.90 -20.27
C TYR A 155 50.45 32.60 -21.22
N GLY A 156 51.28 33.50 -20.72
CA GLY A 156 52.29 34.18 -21.53
C GLY A 156 52.84 35.46 -20.90
N SER A 157 53.79 36.05 -21.60
CA SER A 157 54.33 37.38 -21.31
C SER A 157 54.20 38.23 -22.57
N TRP A 158 53.73 39.46 -22.40
CA TRP A 158 53.53 40.41 -23.47
C TRP A 158 54.13 41.75 -23.09
N ASP A 159 54.69 42.43 -24.08
CA ASP A 159 55.27 43.76 -23.91
C ASP A 159 54.39 44.82 -24.60
N ASN A 160 54.35 46.00 -23.99
CA ASN A 160 53.60 47.15 -24.46
C ASN A 160 52.10 46.84 -24.76
N VAL A 161 51.42 46.22 -23.79
CA VAL A 161 50.01 45.82 -23.91
C VAL A 161 49.08 46.53 -22.93
N ILE A 162 47.80 46.58 -23.29
CA ILE A 162 46.67 46.92 -22.41
C ILE A 162 45.90 45.63 -22.12
N VAL A 163 45.54 45.42 -20.86
CA VAL A 163 44.78 44.25 -20.41
C VAL A 163 43.46 44.73 -19.84
N GLN A 164 42.38 44.36 -20.52
CA GLN A 164 41.01 44.66 -20.12
C GLN A 164 40.27 43.38 -19.79
N GLU A 165 39.40 43.44 -18.78
CA GLU A 165 38.62 42.29 -18.35
C GLU A 165 37.16 42.67 -18.20
N VAL A 166 36.29 41.74 -18.61
CA VAL A 166 34.87 41.74 -18.28
C VAL A 166 34.64 40.65 -17.25
N ILE A 167 34.25 41.05 -16.05
CA ILE A 167 34.07 40.19 -14.89
C ILE A 167 32.57 40.00 -14.67
N LYS A 168 32.14 38.74 -14.69
CA LYS A 168 30.77 38.32 -14.40
C LYS A 168 30.73 37.67 -13.03
N ILE A 169 30.06 38.33 -12.10
CA ILE A 169 30.00 37.96 -10.68
C ILE A 169 28.60 37.48 -10.36
N THR A 170 28.43 36.20 -10.08
CA THR A 170 27.17 35.60 -9.66
C THR A 170 27.23 35.28 -8.18
N LEU A 171 26.41 35.97 -7.38
CA LEU A 171 26.24 35.71 -5.94
C LEU A 171 24.89 35.07 -5.69
N LYS A 172 24.85 33.98 -4.92
CA LYS A 172 23.60 33.34 -4.50
C LYS A 172 23.65 32.93 -3.04
N THR A 173 22.55 33.12 -2.33
CA THR A 173 22.28 32.52 -1.02
C THR A 173 21.25 31.41 -1.20
N MET A 174 21.47 30.25 -0.59
CA MET A 174 20.60 29.09 -0.75
C MET A 174 20.67 28.16 0.46
N ASP A 175 19.63 27.36 0.65
CA ASP A 175 19.61 26.28 1.63
C ASP A 175 19.90 24.95 0.94
N LEU A 176 20.99 24.29 1.34
CA LEU A 176 21.40 22.99 0.81
C LEU A 176 20.82 21.86 1.65
N SER A 177 20.37 20.79 0.99
CA SER A 177 19.94 19.57 1.67
C SER A 177 21.16 18.74 2.10
N MET A 178 21.25 18.40 3.38
CA MET A 178 22.25 17.47 3.91
C MET A 178 21.58 16.19 4.36
N LYS A 179 22.05 15.05 3.86
CA LYS A 179 21.58 13.74 4.33
C LYS A 179 22.29 13.34 5.61
N ARG A 180 21.59 13.34 6.74
CA ARG A 180 22.15 13.13 8.10
C ARG A 180 22.97 11.84 8.22
N LYS A 181 22.39 10.69 7.82
CA LYS A 181 23.04 9.37 7.96
C LYS A 181 24.35 9.23 7.21
N MET A 182 24.50 9.94 6.09
CA MET A 182 25.69 9.86 5.26
C MET A 182 26.66 11.01 5.53
N GLY A 183 26.23 12.12 6.14
CA GLY A 183 27.04 13.33 6.29
C GLY A 183 27.43 13.98 4.96
N HIS A 184 26.54 13.88 3.96
CA HIS A 184 26.76 14.45 2.63
C HIS A 184 25.77 15.59 2.35
N ILE A 185 26.29 16.67 1.76
CA ILE A 185 25.52 17.79 1.23
C ILE A 185 25.25 17.56 -0.24
N ILE A 186 24.02 17.87 -0.66
CA ILE A 186 23.56 17.78 -2.04
C ILE A 186 23.54 19.19 -2.62
N LEU A 187 24.42 19.44 -3.59
CA LEU A 187 24.46 20.70 -4.33
C LEU A 187 23.32 20.79 -5.34
N PRO A 188 22.92 22.00 -5.80
CA PRO A 188 21.91 22.16 -6.84
C PRO A 188 22.28 21.49 -8.18
N SER A 189 23.58 21.23 -8.39
CA SER A 189 24.08 20.45 -9.54
C SER A 189 23.80 18.95 -9.44
N GLY A 190 23.31 18.46 -8.30
CA GLY A 190 23.16 17.03 -7.99
C GLY A 190 24.44 16.36 -7.47
N THR A 191 25.52 17.12 -7.27
CA THR A 191 26.79 16.61 -6.75
C THR A 191 26.72 16.40 -5.24
N PHE A 192 27.34 15.32 -4.76
CA PHE A 192 27.43 14.99 -3.34
C PHE A 192 28.80 15.42 -2.78
N CYS A 193 28.79 16.33 -1.82
CA CYS A 193 30.01 16.74 -1.09
C CYS A 193 29.98 16.20 0.34
N LYS A 194 31.13 15.79 0.87
CA LYS A 194 31.25 15.51 2.30
C LYS A 194 31.03 16.81 3.07
N TYR A 195 30.32 16.76 4.19
CA TYR A 195 30.00 17.95 4.99
C TYR A 195 31.21 18.81 5.38
N GLN A 196 32.38 18.18 5.59
CA GLN A 196 33.62 18.88 5.95
C GLN A 196 34.41 19.43 4.75
N ALA A 197 33.99 19.13 3.53
CA ALA A 197 34.69 19.51 2.31
C ALA A 197 33.81 20.47 1.50
N ASN A 198 34.07 21.77 1.67
CA ASN A 198 33.45 22.81 0.86
C ASN A 198 33.73 22.59 -0.63
N ASP A 199 32.80 23.05 -1.47
CA ASP A 199 33.03 23.11 -2.91
C ASP A 199 33.87 24.36 -3.24
N SER A 200 34.48 24.38 -4.43
CA SER A 200 35.33 25.48 -4.91
C SER A 200 34.60 26.83 -4.97
N GLU A 201 33.28 26.82 -5.21
CA GLU A 201 32.46 28.04 -5.35
C GLU A 201 31.34 28.17 -4.31
N THR A 202 31.07 27.10 -3.54
CA THR A 202 29.92 27.02 -2.63
C THR A 202 30.37 26.66 -1.22
N TYR A 203 30.05 27.54 -0.27
CA TYR A 203 30.48 27.44 1.12
C TYR A 203 29.27 27.41 2.04
N TRP A 204 29.25 26.51 3.01
CA TRP A 204 28.17 26.37 3.98
C TRP A 204 28.69 26.53 5.40
N SER A 205 27.81 26.96 6.30
CA SER A 205 28.13 27.11 7.72
C SER A 205 27.84 25.81 8.48
N PRO A 206 28.59 25.50 9.55
CA PRO A 206 28.29 24.34 10.35
C PRO A 206 26.94 24.49 11.07
N ILE A 207 26.15 23.43 11.09
CA ILE A 207 24.89 23.39 11.86
C ILE A 207 25.26 23.49 13.36
N PRO A 208 24.62 24.40 14.12
CA PRO A 208 24.80 24.46 15.57
C PRO A 208 24.45 23.10 16.20
N ILE A 209 25.30 22.62 17.10
CA ILE A 209 25.07 21.36 17.80
C ILE A 209 24.00 21.61 18.85
N ASP A 210 22.76 21.21 18.56
CA ASP A 210 21.71 21.10 19.57
C ASP A 210 21.86 19.78 20.32
N ASN A 211 22.05 19.83 21.64
CA ASN A 211 22.19 18.65 22.51
C ASN A 211 20.96 17.75 22.50
N CYS A 212 19.78 18.30 22.22
CA CYS A 212 18.53 17.56 22.20
C CYS A 212 18.05 17.22 20.79
N HIS A 213 18.74 17.73 19.78
CA HIS A 213 18.45 17.52 18.37
C HIS A 213 16.96 17.65 18.02
N PHE A 214 16.28 18.69 18.51
CA PHE A 214 14.85 18.90 18.20
C PHE A 214 14.59 19.02 16.70
N ASP A 215 15.59 19.48 15.95
CA ASP A 215 15.58 19.58 14.49
C ASP A 215 15.52 18.23 13.77
N GLN A 216 15.77 17.11 14.46
CA GLN A 216 15.58 15.75 13.92
C GLN A 216 14.13 15.34 13.79
N TYR A 217 13.19 16.15 14.29
CA TYR A 217 11.78 15.81 14.31
C TYR A 217 10.95 16.88 13.60
N ASP A 218 10.12 16.42 12.68
CA ASP A 218 9.12 17.21 11.98
C ASP A 218 7.74 16.93 12.56
N ILE A 219 6.98 17.98 12.90
CA ILE A 219 5.64 17.86 13.49
C ILE A 219 4.60 17.68 12.38
N LEU A 220 4.10 16.45 12.22
CA LEU A 220 3.06 16.12 11.23
C LEU A 220 1.67 16.60 11.67
N TYR A 221 1.37 16.44 12.96
CA TYR A 221 0.06 16.79 13.53
C TYR A 221 0.21 17.25 14.97
N GLU A 222 -0.61 18.22 15.36
CA GLU A 222 -0.76 18.70 16.73
C GLU A 222 -2.25 18.95 17.00
N GLY A 223 -2.80 18.32 18.04
CA GLY A 223 -4.22 18.47 18.38
C GLY A 223 -4.79 17.31 19.20
N LEU A 224 -6.11 17.23 19.24
CA LEU A 224 -6.84 16.16 19.93
C LEU A 224 -6.86 14.87 19.11
N ALA A 225 -6.58 13.75 19.78
CA ALA A 225 -6.68 12.42 19.23
C ALA A 225 -7.48 11.51 20.16
N THR A 226 -8.14 10.52 19.58
CA THR A 226 -8.80 9.46 20.33
C THR A 226 -7.76 8.38 20.64
N ARG A 227 -7.57 8.09 21.92
CA ARG A 227 -6.72 7.04 22.45
C ARG A 227 -7.60 5.86 22.84
N LEU A 228 -7.36 4.72 22.19
CA LEU A 228 -8.03 3.46 22.45
C LEU A 228 -7.20 2.63 23.42
N VAL A 229 -7.71 2.43 24.63
CA VAL A 229 -7.07 1.67 25.69
C VAL A 229 -7.81 0.34 25.87
N PRO A 230 -7.12 -0.80 25.88
CA PRO A 230 -7.78 -2.08 26.13
C PRO A 230 -8.36 -2.14 27.56
N LYS A 231 -9.60 -2.61 27.72
CA LYS A 231 -10.26 -2.76 29.03
C LYS A 231 -9.68 -3.92 29.87
N ASN A 232 -9.17 -4.96 29.21
CA ASN A 232 -8.60 -6.16 29.82
C ASN A 232 -7.12 -6.29 29.45
N ASN A 233 -6.31 -6.88 30.33
CA ASN A 233 -4.85 -7.15 30.20
C ASN A 233 -4.46 -8.08 29.02
N TYR A 234 -5.34 -8.27 28.04
CA TYR A 234 -5.01 -8.94 26.79
C TYR A 234 -3.99 -8.11 26.00
N SER A 235 -3.21 -8.79 25.16
CA SER A 235 -2.11 -8.28 24.33
C SER A 235 -2.50 -7.21 23.28
N THR A 236 -3.63 -6.53 23.44
CA THR A 236 -4.08 -5.48 22.53
C THR A 236 -3.34 -4.17 22.84
N PRO A 237 -2.49 -3.67 21.91
CA PRO A 237 -1.73 -2.45 22.14
C PRO A 237 -2.63 -1.21 22.16
N THR A 238 -2.20 -0.16 22.86
CA THR A 238 -2.86 1.15 22.82
C THR A 238 -2.79 1.73 21.40
N VAL A 239 -3.90 2.25 20.89
CA VAL A 239 -3.95 2.85 19.55
C VAL A 239 -4.37 4.30 19.65
N TYR A 240 -3.69 5.17 18.90
CA TYR A 240 -4.06 6.57 18.72
C TYR A 240 -4.66 6.76 17.34
N THR A 241 -5.85 7.37 17.28
CA THR A 241 -6.56 7.63 16.04
C THR A 241 -6.95 9.10 15.95
N VAL A 242 -6.78 9.67 14.76
CA VAL A 242 -7.29 11.00 14.41
C VAL A 242 -8.07 10.85 13.12
N THR A 243 -9.29 11.40 13.10
CA THR A 243 -10.14 11.45 11.91
C THR A 243 -10.63 12.89 11.74
N SER A 244 -9.98 13.64 10.84
CA SER A 244 -10.39 14.98 10.43
C SER A 244 -10.47 15.06 8.90
N GLN A 245 -11.02 16.16 8.37
CA GLN A 245 -11.10 16.40 6.92
C GLN A 245 -9.73 16.43 6.25
N GLU A 246 -8.69 16.87 6.96
CA GLU A 246 -7.34 17.04 6.41
C GLU A 246 -6.42 15.87 6.74
N ILE A 247 -6.56 15.28 7.93
CA ILE A 247 -5.63 14.27 8.46
C ILE A 247 -6.43 13.10 9.01
N THR A 248 -6.08 11.90 8.54
CA THR A 248 -6.61 10.64 9.06
C THR A 248 -5.47 9.65 9.24
N PHE A 249 -5.29 9.16 10.46
CA PHE A 249 -4.33 8.11 10.76
C PHE A 249 -4.79 7.26 11.95
N ALA A 250 -4.23 6.06 12.04
CA ALA A 250 -4.36 5.20 13.20
C ALA A 250 -3.02 4.51 13.48
N LEU A 251 -2.38 4.85 14.60
CA LEU A 251 -1.05 4.38 14.95
C LEU A 251 -1.07 3.63 16.27
N THR A 252 -0.37 2.53 16.30
CA THR A 252 -0.28 1.59 17.40
C THR A 252 0.96 1.91 18.22
N LYS A 253 0.78 2.19 19.51
CA LYS A 253 1.90 2.36 20.43
C LYS A 253 2.63 1.03 20.62
N THR A 254 3.94 1.03 20.43
CA THR A 254 4.81 -0.13 20.62
C THR A 254 5.58 -0.02 21.93
N ILE A 255 6.48 0.95 22.03
CA ILE A 255 7.31 1.20 23.22
C ILE A 255 7.36 2.69 23.55
N ASP A 256 7.73 3.03 24.79
CA ASP A 256 8.06 4.40 25.16
C ASP A 256 9.58 4.60 25.14
N VAL A 257 10.01 5.73 24.59
CA VAL A 257 11.41 6.13 24.46
C VAL A 257 11.58 7.52 25.07
N ASP A 258 12.56 7.70 25.94
CA ASP A 258 12.90 9.00 26.51
C ASP A 258 13.85 9.76 25.59
N VAL A 259 13.42 10.93 25.11
CA VAL A 259 14.23 11.83 24.25
C VAL A 259 14.20 13.23 24.87
N CYS A 260 15.36 13.72 25.32
CA CYS A 260 15.50 15.05 25.95
C CYS A 260 14.49 15.32 27.08
N GLY A 261 14.21 14.32 27.92
CA GLY A 261 13.26 14.44 29.03
C GLY A 261 11.77 14.35 28.63
N TYR A 262 11.47 14.14 27.35
CA TYR A 262 10.12 13.81 26.87
C TYR A 262 9.97 12.29 26.68
N LYS A 263 8.82 11.76 27.13
CA LYS A 263 8.43 10.38 26.86
C LYS A 263 7.69 10.29 25.54
N LEU A 264 8.37 9.79 24.51
CA LEU A 264 7.83 9.59 23.18
C LEU A 264 7.33 8.17 23.04
N SER A 265 6.08 7.99 22.65
CA SER A 265 5.55 6.68 22.28
C SER A 265 5.95 6.37 20.83
N GLN A 266 6.82 5.39 20.66
CA GLN A 266 7.13 4.83 19.36
C GLN A 266 5.90 4.09 18.81
N THR A 267 5.77 4.11 17.49
CA THR A 267 4.66 3.46 16.79
C THR A 267 5.11 2.19 16.06
N GLU A 268 4.21 1.50 15.37
CA GLU A 268 4.56 0.40 14.45
C GLU A 268 5.44 0.88 13.29
N HIS A 269 5.44 2.18 12.99
CA HIS A 269 6.34 2.76 12.02
C HIS A 269 7.60 3.32 12.69
N PRO A 270 8.81 2.91 12.25
CA PRO A 270 10.06 3.20 12.96
C PRO A 270 10.44 4.68 13.00
N LYS A 271 9.86 5.50 12.10
CA LYS A 271 10.10 6.95 12.03
C LYS A 271 9.00 7.80 12.67
N LEU A 272 7.89 7.22 13.12
CA LEU A 272 6.77 7.96 13.70
C LEU A 272 6.73 7.80 15.22
N PHE A 273 6.59 8.94 15.89
CA PHE A 273 6.54 9.04 17.34
C PHE A 273 5.36 9.91 17.75
N ILE A 274 4.74 9.55 18.87
CA ILE A 274 3.62 10.28 19.45
C ILE A 274 4.06 10.82 20.81
N LEU A 275 3.98 12.13 20.99
CA LEU A 275 4.06 12.75 22.31
C LEU A 275 2.65 13.02 22.81
N GLN A 276 2.27 12.40 23.93
CA GLN A 276 1.07 12.78 24.66
C GLN A 276 1.37 13.99 25.54
N THR A 277 0.65 15.09 25.34
CA THR A 277 0.94 16.37 26.01
C THR A 277 -0.34 17.17 26.28
N GLN A 278 -0.19 18.46 26.59
CA GLN A 278 -1.27 19.43 26.77
C GLN A 278 -1.06 20.62 25.83
N LYS A 279 -2.15 21.32 25.52
CA LYS A 279 -2.10 22.54 24.69
C LYS A 279 -1.12 23.55 25.29
N GLY A 280 -0.13 23.98 24.50
CA GLY A 280 0.93 24.91 24.91
C GLY A 280 2.20 24.27 25.48
N ARG A 281 2.22 22.95 25.70
CA ARG A 281 3.44 22.19 26.02
C ARG A 281 3.79 21.33 24.81
N THR A 282 4.68 21.82 23.96
CA THR A 282 5.05 21.15 22.71
C THR A 282 6.51 20.72 22.72
N PHE A 283 6.81 19.62 22.03
CA PHE A 283 8.19 19.18 21.78
C PHE A 283 8.91 20.17 20.87
N LYS A 284 8.22 20.58 19.80
CA LYS A 284 8.65 21.57 18.82
C LYS A 284 7.41 22.30 18.31
N THR A 285 7.55 23.57 17.95
CA THR A 285 6.51 24.30 17.23
C THR A 285 6.35 23.75 15.82
N ARG A 286 5.11 23.68 15.34
CA ARG A 286 4.83 23.19 13.99
C ARG A 286 5.26 24.23 12.95
N ASP A 287 6.29 23.88 12.19
CA ASP A 287 6.82 24.68 11.08
C ASP A 287 6.57 24.00 9.73
N LYS A 288 6.93 24.68 8.62
CA LYS A 288 6.85 24.10 7.28
C LYS A 288 7.85 22.95 7.14
N ILE A 289 7.35 21.76 6.84
CA ILE A 289 8.17 20.57 6.61
C ILE A 289 8.82 20.65 5.24
N ALA A 290 10.12 20.35 5.17
CA ALA A 290 10.85 20.29 3.92
C ALA A 290 10.34 19.12 3.05
N VAL A 291 10.15 19.35 1.75
CA VAL A 291 9.57 18.35 0.83
C VAL A 291 10.41 17.06 0.78
N ASP A 292 11.72 17.20 0.90
CA ASP A 292 12.70 16.11 0.97
C ASP A 292 12.56 15.22 2.22
N ASN A 293 11.91 15.71 3.29
CA ASN A 293 11.60 14.94 4.48
C ASN A 293 10.19 14.32 4.46
N LEU A 294 9.33 14.64 3.49
CA LEU A 294 8.00 14.03 3.40
C LEU A 294 8.09 12.63 2.80
N ASP A 295 7.75 11.62 3.61
CA ASP A 295 7.71 10.22 3.16
C ASP A 295 6.30 9.86 2.70
N ILE A 296 6.11 9.82 1.38
CA ILE A 296 4.81 9.50 0.77
C ILE A 296 4.37 8.05 1.06
N PHE A 297 5.32 7.11 1.19
CA PHE A 297 5.00 5.73 1.51
C PHE A 297 4.47 5.63 2.94
N LEU A 298 5.07 6.37 3.87
CA LEU A 298 4.58 6.46 5.23
C LEU A 298 3.15 7.03 5.30
N TYR A 299 2.88 8.10 4.55
CA TYR A 299 1.53 8.66 4.46
C TYR A 299 0.51 7.64 3.94
N VAL A 300 0.82 6.94 2.84
CA VAL A 300 -0.07 5.94 2.25
C VAL A 300 -0.26 4.74 3.19
N ASN A 301 0.81 4.22 3.79
CA ASN A 301 0.75 3.11 4.75
C ASN A 301 -0.12 3.43 5.96
N SER A 302 -0.05 4.67 6.48
CA SER A 302 -0.90 5.11 7.60
C SER A 302 -2.40 5.03 7.29
N LYS A 303 -2.79 5.26 6.02
CA LYS A 303 -4.18 5.12 5.56
C LYS A 303 -4.62 3.67 5.44
N PHE A 304 -3.74 2.79 4.95
CA PHE A 304 -4.03 1.35 4.92
C PHE A 304 -4.27 0.80 6.32
N VAL A 305 -3.42 1.16 7.29
CA VAL A 305 -3.59 0.77 8.69
C VAL A 305 -4.90 1.32 9.27
N TYR A 306 -5.28 2.56 8.92
CA TYR A 306 -6.57 3.12 9.31
C TYR A 306 -7.75 2.29 8.75
N VAL A 307 -7.72 1.95 7.45
CA VAL A 307 -8.78 1.16 6.82
C VAL A 307 -8.88 -0.23 7.46
N GLU A 308 -7.76 -0.91 7.66
CA GLU A 308 -7.72 -2.21 8.34
C GLU A 308 -8.36 -2.13 9.75
N LYS A 309 -7.96 -1.14 10.54
CA LYS A 309 -8.49 -0.93 11.90
C LYS A 309 -9.99 -0.59 11.88
N HIS A 310 -10.44 0.21 10.94
CA HIS A 310 -11.85 0.53 10.77
C HIS A 310 -12.67 -0.74 10.43
N ILE A 311 -12.19 -1.55 9.48
CA ILE A 311 -12.82 -2.83 9.12
C ILE A 311 -12.85 -3.77 10.34
N LYS A 312 -11.75 -3.87 11.09
CA LYS A 312 -11.69 -4.70 12.31
C LYS A 312 -12.72 -4.27 13.36
N LYS A 313 -12.94 -2.96 13.55
CA LYS A 313 -13.99 -2.44 14.46
C LYS A 313 -15.38 -2.85 13.96
N GLN A 314 -15.67 -2.65 12.68
CA GLN A 314 -16.96 -3.02 12.08
C GLN A 314 -17.25 -4.53 12.16
N ILE A 315 -16.26 -5.37 11.89
CA ILE A 315 -16.40 -6.84 11.98
C ILE A 315 -16.63 -7.28 13.43
N THR A 316 -15.88 -6.71 14.38
CA THR A 316 -16.07 -7.02 15.81
C THR A 316 -17.47 -6.64 16.29
N GLN A 317 -17.99 -5.48 15.87
CA GLN A 317 -19.34 -5.04 16.18
C GLN A 317 -20.42 -5.93 15.54
N LEU A 318 -20.23 -6.33 14.28
CA LEU A 318 -21.11 -7.28 13.61
C LEU A 318 -21.13 -8.63 14.33
N TYR A 319 -19.97 -9.15 14.72
CA TYR A 319 -19.86 -10.40 15.48
C TYR A 319 -20.64 -10.33 16.79
N ARG A 320 -20.50 -9.23 17.55
CA ARG A 320 -21.26 -8.99 18.77
C ARG A 320 -22.77 -9.04 18.50
N ASN A 321 -23.25 -8.28 17.51
CA ASN A 321 -24.67 -8.25 17.16
C ASN A 321 -25.20 -9.64 16.78
N LEU A 322 -24.43 -10.43 16.03
CA LEU A 322 -24.80 -11.79 15.66
C LEU A 322 -24.85 -12.73 16.89
N MET A 323 -23.92 -12.60 17.82
CA MET A 323 -23.92 -13.39 19.06
C MET A 323 -25.07 -13.01 19.98
N GLU A 324 -25.40 -11.72 20.10
CA GLU A 324 -26.59 -11.24 20.82
C GLU A 324 -27.87 -11.84 20.22
N GLN A 325 -28.03 -11.75 18.89
CA GLN A 325 -29.19 -12.33 18.20
C GLN A 325 -29.27 -13.85 18.35
N LYS A 326 -28.15 -14.56 18.19
CA LYS A 326 -28.10 -16.01 18.39
C LYS A 326 -28.54 -16.39 19.81
N CYS A 327 -28.00 -15.71 20.82
CA CYS A 327 -28.36 -15.96 22.21
C CYS A 327 -29.84 -15.65 22.48
N ALA A 328 -30.39 -14.56 21.92
CA ALA A 328 -31.80 -14.23 22.05
C ALA A 328 -32.71 -15.31 21.45
N ILE A 329 -32.35 -15.85 20.27
CA ILE A 329 -33.07 -16.97 19.64
C ILE A 329 -32.95 -18.24 20.48
N GLU A 330 -31.76 -18.58 20.97
CA GLU A 330 -31.56 -19.75 21.85
C GLU A 330 -32.38 -19.62 23.13
N LYS A 331 -32.44 -18.44 23.73
CA LYS A 331 -33.29 -18.15 24.89
C LYS A 331 -34.77 -18.37 24.60
N GLN A 332 -35.27 -17.88 23.45
CA GLN A 332 -36.65 -18.13 23.03
C GLN A 332 -36.94 -19.62 22.80
N VAL A 333 -36.00 -20.36 22.20
CA VAL A 333 -36.14 -21.82 22.00
C VAL A 333 -36.22 -22.55 23.35
N LEU A 334 -35.38 -22.18 24.32
CA LEU A 334 -35.41 -22.76 25.66
C LEU A 334 -36.71 -22.42 26.39
N GLN A 335 -37.15 -21.17 26.35
CA GLN A 335 -38.45 -20.77 26.91
C GLN A 335 -39.60 -21.58 26.32
N ASN A 336 -39.65 -21.71 24.99
CA ASN A 336 -40.66 -22.53 24.32
C ASN A 336 -40.56 -24.01 24.73
N ALA A 337 -39.37 -24.55 24.93
CA ALA A 337 -39.20 -25.92 25.42
C ALA A 337 -39.71 -26.10 26.85
N LEU A 338 -39.47 -25.13 27.74
CA LEU A 338 -39.95 -25.17 29.13
C LEU A 338 -41.49 -25.10 29.21
N THR A 339 -42.16 -24.38 28.31
CA THR A 339 -43.65 -24.39 28.27
C THR A 339 -44.24 -25.77 27.99
N LEU A 340 -43.49 -26.66 27.33
CA LEU A 340 -43.91 -28.04 27.05
C LEU A 340 -43.69 -28.98 28.23
N ALA A 341 -42.95 -28.58 29.27
CA ALA A 341 -42.51 -29.47 30.34
C ALA A 341 -43.69 -30.16 31.03
N SER A 342 -44.77 -29.42 31.32
CA SER A 342 -45.95 -29.96 32.01
C SER A 342 -46.82 -30.89 31.16
N ILE A 343 -46.71 -30.82 29.82
CA ILE A 343 -47.55 -31.56 28.88
C ILE A 343 -46.79 -32.77 28.31
N ALA A 344 -45.51 -32.58 27.98
CA ALA A 344 -44.68 -33.56 27.29
C ALA A 344 -43.21 -33.46 27.77
N PRO A 345 -42.89 -33.99 28.97
CA PRO A 345 -41.56 -33.87 29.55
C PRO A 345 -40.45 -34.51 28.71
N ASP A 346 -40.72 -35.67 28.09
CA ASP A 346 -39.76 -36.36 27.20
C ASP A 346 -39.41 -35.52 25.97
N GLU A 347 -40.39 -34.76 25.46
CA GLU A 347 -40.20 -33.84 24.32
C GLU A 347 -39.43 -32.58 24.73
N THR A 348 -39.68 -32.06 25.93
CA THR A 348 -38.88 -30.97 26.52
C THR A 348 -37.43 -31.39 26.69
N ALA A 349 -37.18 -32.58 27.25
CA ALA A 349 -35.83 -33.12 27.39
C ALA A 349 -35.12 -33.25 26.04
N TYR A 350 -35.79 -33.81 25.03
CA TYR A 350 -35.25 -33.92 23.68
C TYR A 350 -34.94 -32.54 23.06
N ARG A 351 -35.77 -31.52 23.29
CA ARG A 351 -35.56 -30.16 22.76
C ARG A 351 -34.40 -29.43 23.43
N ILE A 352 -34.24 -29.60 24.74
CA ILE A 352 -33.14 -28.97 25.52
C ILE A 352 -31.81 -29.64 25.17
N MET A 353 -31.76 -30.98 25.20
CA MET A 353 -30.53 -31.74 25.00
C MET A 353 -30.16 -31.90 23.52
N ARG A 354 -31.12 -31.78 22.61
CA ARG A 354 -30.98 -31.97 21.14
C ARG A 354 -30.52 -33.37 20.73
N GLU A 355 -30.66 -34.36 21.62
CA GLU A 355 -30.34 -35.77 21.38
C GLU A 355 -31.36 -36.69 22.08
N PRO A 356 -31.61 -37.91 21.56
CA PRO A 356 -32.49 -38.90 22.20
C PRO A 356 -31.86 -39.50 23.47
N GLY A 357 -32.67 -40.18 24.27
CA GLY A 357 -32.20 -40.84 25.49
C GLY A 357 -32.17 -39.99 26.75
N TYR A 358 -32.87 -38.85 26.74
CA TYR A 358 -33.11 -38.03 27.91
C TYR A 358 -34.61 -37.96 28.18
N THR A 359 -35.00 -38.16 29.43
CA THR A 359 -36.36 -37.92 29.92
C THR A 359 -36.32 -36.77 30.93
N ALA A 360 -37.49 -36.19 31.23
CA ALA A 360 -37.62 -35.18 32.27
C ALA A 360 -38.66 -35.59 33.30
N VAL A 361 -38.42 -35.24 34.56
CA VAL A 361 -39.37 -35.42 35.66
C VAL A 361 -39.61 -34.06 36.30
N LEU A 362 -40.88 -33.67 36.41
CA LEU A 362 -41.27 -32.44 37.07
C LEU A 362 -41.38 -32.66 38.58
N SER A 363 -40.86 -31.73 39.36
CA SER A 363 -40.96 -31.74 40.82
C SER A 363 -41.11 -30.30 41.32
N GLY A 364 -42.36 -29.86 41.47
CA GLY A 364 -42.66 -28.45 41.76
C GLY A 364 -42.20 -27.53 40.62
N GLU A 365 -41.42 -26.50 40.96
CA GLU A 365 -40.85 -25.53 40.01
C GLU A 365 -39.49 -25.99 39.41
N ALA A 366 -39.08 -27.23 39.70
CA ALA A 366 -37.85 -27.83 39.17
C ALA A 366 -38.13 -28.89 38.11
N LEU A 367 -37.25 -28.96 37.11
CA LEU A 367 -37.23 -29.98 36.06
C LEU A 367 -35.97 -30.84 36.21
N HIS A 368 -36.14 -32.12 36.49
CA HIS A 368 -35.04 -33.08 36.57
C HIS A 368 -34.85 -33.77 35.23
N LEU A 369 -33.76 -33.45 34.53
CA LEU A 369 -33.34 -34.15 33.32
C LEU A 369 -32.58 -35.41 33.70
N VAL A 370 -33.03 -36.55 33.18
CA VAL A 370 -32.46 -37.87 33.47
C VAL A 370 -31.91 -38.45 32.18
N LYS A 371 -30.60 -38.76 32.17
CA LYS A 371 -29.97 -39.47 31.06
C LYS A 371 -30.21 -40.98 31.18
N CYS A 372 -30.86 -41.57 30.18
CA CYS A 372 -31.18 -42.98 30.13
C CYS A 372 -30.09 -43.80 29.43
N ILE A 373 -30.06 -45.11 29.70
CA ILE A 373 -28.99 -45.98 29.25
C ILE A 373 -29.31 -46.52 27.85
N PRO A 374 -28.43 -46.37 26.85
CA PRO A 374 -28.66 -46.91 25.52
C PRO A 374 -28.60 -48.44 25.54
N VAL A 375 -29.60 -49.08 24.96
CA VAL A 375 -29.75 -50.53 24.88
C VAL A 375 -30.13 -50.97 23.47
N GLU A 376 -29.71 -52.18 23.07
CA GLU A 376 -30.08 -52.75 21.78
C GLU A 376 -31.48 -53.39 21.83
N CYS A 377 -32.28 -53.08 20.82
CA CYS A 377 -33.67 -53.49 20.67
C CYS A 377 -33.87 -54.20 19.33
N LYS A 378 -34.80 -55.15 19.27
CA LYS A 378 -35.23 -55.82 18.04
C LYS A 378 -36.68 -55.46 17.73
N LEU A 379 -37.00 -55.21 16.46
CA LEU A 379 -38.37 -54.91 16.05
C LEU A 379 -39.28 -56.12 16.33
N ARG A 380 -40.44 -55.87 16.94
CA ARG A 380 -41.45 -56.89 17.21
C ARG A 380 -42.62 -56.76 16.24
N HIS A 381 -43.11 -57.89 15.73
CA HIS A 381 -44.36 -57.93 14.99
C HIS A 381 -45.55 -57.97 15.97
N ASP A 382 -46.57 -57.18 15.70
CA ASP A 382 -47.84 -57.17 16.42
C ASP A 382 -48.99 -57.04 15.42
N GLU A 383 -50.13 -57.64 15.73
CA GLU A 383 -51.34 -57.56 14.91
C GLU A 383 -52.06 -56.21 15.10
N HIS A 384 -51.84 -55.57 16.25
CA HIS A 384 -52.40 -54.27 16.57
C HIS A 384 -51.42 -53.13 16.27
N CYS A 385 -51.96 -51.95 15.95
CA CYS A 385 -51.14 -50.76 15.71
C CYS A 385 -50.99 -49.92 16.98
N TYR A 386 -49.78 -49.41 17.18
CA TYR A 386 -49.41 -48.59 18.32
C TYR A 386 -48.80 -47.28 17.85
N THR A 387 -48.89 -46.24 18.68
CA THR A 387 -48.21 -44.96 18.41
C THR A 387 -46.70 -45.09 18.58
N GLU A 388 -46.28 -45.85 19.58
CA GLU A 388 -44.90 -46.23 19.87
C GLU A 388 -44.49 -47.47 19.04
N LEU A 389 -43.20 -47.60 18.76
CA LEU A 389 -42.68 -48.72 17.95
C LEU A 389 -42.52 -49.99 18.81
N PRO A 390 -43.20 -51.12 18.51
CA PRO A 390 -43.08 -52.35 19.29
C PRO A 390 -41.70 -52.98 19.13
N VAL A 391 -41.02 -53.25 20.25
CA VAL A 391 -39.67 -53.82 20.28
C VAL A 391 -39.52 -54.92 21.33
N ILE A 392 -38.50 -55.76 21.17
CA ILE A 392 -38.06 -56.74 22.17
C ILE A 392 -36.69 -56.31 22.68
N HIS A 393 -36.56 -56.24 24.00
CA HIS A 393 -35.30 -56.03 24.71
C HIS A 393 -35.20 -57.04 25.86
N ALA A 394 -34.05 -57.69 26.03
CA ALA A 394 -33.83 -58.71 27.05
C ALA A 394 -34.95 -59.78 27.14
N ASN A 395 -35.44 -60.26 25.98
CA ASN A 395 -36.57 -61.20 25.85
C ASN A 395 -37.92 -60.72 26.41
N HIS A 396 -38.04 -59.45 26.78
CA HIS A 396 -39.29 -58.83 27.19
C HIS A 396 -39.80 -57.87 26.11
N SER A 397 -41.13 -57.76 26.01
CA SER A 397 -41.78 -56.83 25.08
C SER A 397 -41.80 -55.43 25.66
N PHE A 398 -41.36 -54.47 24.87
CA PHE A 398 -41.40 -53.04 25.17
C PHE A 398 -41.92 -52.27 23.96
N PHE A 399 -42.13 -50.98 24.17
CA PHE A 399 -42.47 -50.03 23.13
C PHE A 399 -41.45 -48.89 23.16
N LEU A 400 -41.09 -48.39 21.98
CA LEU A 400 -40.09 -47.35 21.81
C LEU A 400 -40.78 -46.05 21.42
N GLN A 401 -40.67 -45.03 22.27
CA GLN A 401 -41.30 -43.73 22.03
C GLN A 401 -40.76 -43.04 20.76
N PRO A 402 -41.60 -42.24 20.07
CA PRO A 402 -41.17 -41.43 18.95
C PRO A 402 -40.21 -40.32 19.41
N ARG A 403 -39.20 -40.01 18.58
CA ARG A 403 -38.18 -38.97 18.79
C ARG A 403 -37.23 -39.20 19.99
N SER A 404 -37.74 -39.31 21.21
CA SER A 404 -36.94 -39.56 22.44
C SER A 404 -36.28 -40.93 22.46
N ARG A 405 -36.89 -41.93 21.80
CA ARG A 405 -36.46 -43.34 21.76
C ARG A 405 -36.37 -43.99 23.14
N ILE A 406 -37.16 -43.53 24.11
CA ILE A 406 -37.23 -44.13 25.44
C ILE A 406 -38.08 -45.41 25.38
N LEU A 407 -37.67 -46.43 26.13
CA LEU A 407 -38.40 -47.68 26.29
C LEU A 407 -39.50 -47.57 27.34
N THR A 408 -40.71 -47.93 26.96
CA THR A 408 -41.89 -48.02 27.83
C THR A 408 -42.46 -49.43 27.81
N LYS A 409 -43.02 -49.87 28.93
CA LYS A 409 -43.73 -51.17 29.01
C LYS A 409 -45.11 -51.11 28.35
N PRO A 410 -45.97 -50.11 28.62
CA PRO A 410 -47.22 -49.94 27.90
C PRO A 410 -46.99 -49.22 26.56
N GLY A 411 -47.82 -49.57 25.58
CA GLY A 411 -47.96 -48.87 24.32
C GLY A 411 -49.38 -48.34 24.15
N THR A 412 -49.51 -47.23 23.43
CA THR A 412 -50.78 -46.57 23.15
C THR A 412 -51.42 -47.19 21.91
N LEU A 413 -52.46 -48.01 22.12
CA LEU A 413 -53.21 -48.67 21.06
C LEU A 413 -53.91 -47.64 20.16
N ARG A 414 -53.86 -47.83 18.84
CA ARG A 414 -54.52 -46.97 17.85
C ARG A 414 -55.06 -47.80 16.69
N ASP A 415 -56.09 -47.29 16.03
CA ASP A 415 -56.59 -47.89 14.79
C ASP A 415 -55.53 -47.90 13.69
N CYS A 416 -55.38 -49.04 13.01
CA CYS A 416 -54.47 -49.21 11.89
C CYS A 416 -54.95 -48.43 10.65
N ASN A 417 -54.66 -47.12 10.62
CA ASN A 417 -55.08 -46.23 9.56
C ASN A 417 -54.03 -46.16 8.41
N GLN A 418 -54.46 -46.40 7.18
CA GLN A 418 -53.60 -46.34 5.99
C GLN A 418 -53.36 -44.91 5.47
N LEU A 419 -54.28 -43.97 5.74
CA LEU A 419 -54.18 -42.56 5.32
C LEU A 419 -53.31 -41.75 6.28
N PHE A 420 -53.39 -42.04 7.58
CA PHE A 420 -52.58 -41.41 8.62
C PHE A 420 -51.79 -42.45 9.41
N PRO A 421 -50.87 -43.20 8.75
CA PRO A 421 -50.13 -44.25 9.43
C PRO A 421 -49.09 -43.64 10.36
N VAL A 422 -48.73 -44.40 11.40
CA VAL A 422 -47.59 -44.06 12.24
C VAL A 422 -46.32 -44.32 11.45
N MET A 423 -45.44 -43.33 11.34
CA MET A 423 -44.21 -43.42 10.56
C MET A 423 -42.98 -43.30 11.46
N TYR A 424 -41.98 -44.16 11.21
CA TYR A 424 -40.70 -44.11 11.89
C TYR A 424 -39.55 -44.11 10.90
N LYS A 425 -38.52 -43.32 11.20
CA LYS A 425 -37.25 -43.38 10.49
C LYS A 425 -36.35 -44.42 11.16
N LEU A 426 -36.04 -45.50 10.46
CA LEU A 426 -35.15 -46.57 10.91
C LEU A 426 -33.99 -46.67 9.92
N HIS A 427 -32.75 -46.57 10.41
CA HIS A 427 -31.54 -46.67 9.57
C HIS A 427 -31.53 -45.73 8.34
N GLY A 428 -32.12 -44.55 8.46
CA GLY A 428 -32.19 -43.57 7.37
C GLY A 428 -33.42 -43.69 6.48
N VAL A 429 -34.14 -44.81 6.53
CA VAL A 429 -35.31 -45.12 5.70
C VAL A 429 -36.60 -44.91 6.50
N TRP A 430 -37.66 -44.45 5.85
CA TRP A 430 -38.96 -44.25 6.48
C TRP A 430 -39.82 -45.49 6.31
N PHE A 431 -40.40 -45.95 7.41
CA PHE A 431 -41.36 -47.05 7.43
C PHE A 431 -42.70 -46.55 7.96
N ARG A 432 -43.78 -46.93 7.28
CA ARG A 432 -45.13 -46.86 7.87
C ARG A 432 -45.38 -48.15 8.65
N LEU A 433 -45.83 -48.00 9.89
CA LEU A 433 -46.16 -49.09 10.78
C LEU A 433 -47.65 -49.42 10.64
N THR A 434 -47.92 -50.39 9.78
CA THR A 434 -49.13 -51.20 9.84
C THR A 434 -48.74 -52.54 10.48
N PRO A 435 -49.63 -53.54 10.68
CA PRO A 435 -49.22 -54.82 11.26
C PRO A 435 -47.96 -55.39 10.58
N LYS A 436 -47.78 -55.12 9.28
CA LYS A 436 -46.48 -55.24 8.60
C LYS A 436 -45.82 -53.86 8.40
N PRO A 437 -44.54 -53.68 8.75
CA PRO A 437 -43.79 -52.47 8.42
C PRO A 437 -43.55 -52.41 6.91
N ILE A 438 -43.85 -51.27 6.29
CA ILE A 438 -43.70 -51.05 4.84
C ILE A 438 -42.86 -49.81 4.64
N GLU A 439 -41.84 -49.90 3.81
CA GLU A 439 -41.01 -48.76 3.40
C GLU A 439 -41.83 -47.72 2.62
N VAL A 440 -41.59 -46.45 2.91
CA VAL A 440 -42.30 -45.30 2.30
C VAL A 440 -41.36 -44.15 2.00
N ILE A 441 -41.82 -43.25 1.15
CA ILE A 441 -41.13 -42.00 0.84
C ILE A 441 -41.11 -41.11 2.09
N ALA A 442 -40.00 -40.39 2.28
CA ALA A 442 -39.84 -39.45 3.39
C ALA A 442 -40.92 -38.35 3.37
N PRO A 443 -41.48 -37.96 4.53
CA PRO A 443 -42.39 -36.83 4.62
C PRO A 443 -41.67 -35.51 4.30
N ALA A 444 -42.43 -34.53 3.83
CA ALA A 444 -41.92 -33.19 3.55
C ALA A 444 -41.37 -32.52 4.82
N ILE A 445 -40.23 -31.85 4.70
CA ILE A 445 -39.58 -31.15 5.81
C ILE A 445 -40.03 -29.68 5.79
N LEU A 446 -40.53 -29.18 6.92
CA LEU A 446 -40.84 -27.76 7.08
C LEU A 446 -39.55 -26.94 6.98
N GLN A 447 -39.53 -25.98 6.05
CA GLN A 447 -38.42 -25.05 5.88
C GLN A 447 -38.71 -23.75 6.64
N PRO A 448 -37.71 -23.13 7.27
CA PRO A 448 -37.84 -21.77 7.78
C PRO A 448 -38.25 -20.81 6.66
N MET A 449 -39.12 -19.83 6.94
CA MET A 449 -39.55 -18.85 5.93
C MET A 449 -38.49 -17.79 5.60
N SER A 450 -37.38 -17.74 6.35
CA SER A 450 -36.27 -16.82 6.11
C SER A 450 -35.16 -17.47 5.29
N HIS A 451 -34.88 -16.88 4.12
CA HIS A 451 -33.69 -17.20 3.34
C HIS A 451 -32.67 -16.07 3.53
N PRO A 452 -31.50 -16.31 4.15
CA PRO A 452 -30.46 -15.29 4.25
C PRO A 452 -29.87 -15.06 2.86
N VAL A 453 -30.04 -13.84 2.33
CA VAL A 453 -29.38 -13.39 1.10
C VAL A 453 -28.15 -12.59 1.50
N TRP A 454 -26.98 -13.23 1.47
CA TRP A 454 -25.71 -12.52 1.61
C TRP A 454 -24.90 -12.67 0.33
N GLN A 455 -24.38 -11.55 -0.17
CA GLN A 455 -23.49 -11.51 -1.32
C GLN A 455 -22.33 -10.57 -1.00
N TYR A 456 -21.11 -11.07 -1.18
CA TYR A 456 -19.89 -10.26 -1.06
C TYR A 456 -19.63 -9.50 -2.35
N SER A 457 -19.54 -8.18 -2.27
CA SER A 457 -19.07 -7.33 -3.37
C SER A 457 -17.57 -7.07 -3.22
N SER A 458 -16.73 -7.71 -4.05
CA SER A 458 -15.30 -7.43 -4.07
C SER A 458 -15.01 -6.07 -4.71
N SER A 459 -14.17 -5.24 -4.08
CA SER A 459 -13.57 -4.07 -4.72
C SER A 459 -12.36 -4.51 -5.55
N SER A 460 -12.59 -4.87 -6.80
CA SER A 460 -11.58 -5.46 -7.71
C SER A 460 -10.40 -4.54 -8.07
N SER A 461 -10.38 -3.26 -7.65
CA SER A 461 -9.39 -2.27 -8.11
C SER A 461 -8.68 -1.47 -7.00
N LEU A 462 -8.54 -2.00 -5.78
CA LEU A 462 -7.91 -1.24 -4.68
C LEU A 462 -6.42 -0.89 -4.91
N ALA A 463 -5.69 -1.66 -5.70
CA ALA A 463 -4.22 -1.52 -5.85
C ALA A 463 -3.71 -1.39 -7.29
N THR A 464 -4.58 -1.48 -8.30
CA THR A 464 -4.19 -1.51 -9.73
C THR A 464 -4.43 -0.19 -10.47
N SER A 465 -5.10 0.77 -9.84
CA SER A 465 -5.41 2.06 -10.44
C SER A 465 -4.33 3.09 -10.13
N GLY A 466 -3.40 3.33 -11.06
CA GLY A 466 -2.54 4.51 -11.08
C GLY A 466 -3.19 5.67 -11.82
N THR A 467 -2.81 6.92 -11.53
CA THR A 467 -3.30 8.12 -12.25
C THR A 467 -2.86 8.14 -13.72
N TYR A 468 -1.75 7.47 -14.03
CA TYR A 468 -1.20 7.31 -15.36
C TYR A 468 -1.14 5.82 -15.71
N SER A 469 -1.53 5.48 -16.93
CA SER A 469 -1.31 4.15 -17.47
C SER A 469 0.18 3.94 -17.78
N ALA A 470 0.59 2.68 -17.97
CA ALA A 470 1.95 2.39 -18.45
C ALA A 470 2.23 3.07 -19.80
N GLU A 471 1.20 3.15 -20.67
CA GLU A 471 1.28 3.81 -21.97
C GLU A 471 1.48 5.33 -21.85
N ASP A 472 0.83 5.99 -20.90
CA ASP A 472 1.03 7.42 -20.64
C ASP A 472 2.47 7.72 -20.19
N LEU A 473 3.03 6.85 -19.34
CA LEU A 473 4.41 6.97 -18.87
C LEU A 473 5.42 6.74 -20.00
N ASP A 474 5.17 5.78 -20.88
CA ASP A 474 6.02 5.52 -22.04
C ASP A 474 5.92 6.66 -23.05
N ARG A 475 4.74 7.25 -23.25
CA ARG A 475 4.56 8.44 -24.09
C ARG A 475 5.32 9.65 -23.53
N LEU A 476 5.30 9.84 -22.21
CA LEU A 476 6.09 10.90 -21.55
C LEU A 476 7.59 10.64 -21.71
N ARG A 477 8.07 9.40 -21.50
CA ARG A 477 9.48 9.03 -21.70
C ARG A 477 9.93 9.34 -23.13
N ALA A 478 9.14 8.95 -24.13
CA ALA A 478 9.43 9.24 -25.52
C ALA A 478 9.50 10.76 -25.79
N HIS A 479 8.57 11.54 -25.21
CA HIS A 479 8.58 13.00 -25.34
C HIS A 479 9.82 13.65 -24.71
N ILE A 480 10.28 13.16 -23.55
CA ILE A 480 11.49 13.66 -22.88
C ILE A 480 12.75 13.28 -23.65
N MET A 481 12.80 12.08 -24.23
CA MET A 481 13.97 11.59 -24.98
C MET A 481 14.09 12.23 -26.37
N PHE A 482 12.98 12.65 -26.97
CA PHE A 482 12.97 13.18 -28.35
C PHE A 482 13.96 14.34 -28.60
N PRO A 483 14.06 15.40 -27.76
CA PRO A 483 15.03 16.47 -27.97
C PRO A 483 16.49 16.00 -27.86
N VAL A 484 16.76 14.97 -27.04
CA VAL A 484 18.09 14.40 -26.83
C VAL A 484 18.52 13.56 -28.02
N GLU A 485 17.60 12.77 -28.57
CA GLU A 485 17.87 11.87 -29.70
C GLU A 485 17.86 12.61 -31.05
N ARG A 486 17.10 13.71 -31.15
CA ARG A 486 16.92 14.48 -32.40
C ARG A 486 18.24 14.84 -33.13
N PRO A 487 19.29 15.37 -32.48
CA PRO A 487 20.54 15.69 -33.19
C PRO A 487 21.22 14.46 -33.79
N SER A 488 21.19 13.33 -33.08
CA SER A 488 21.77 12.06 -33.55
C SER A 488 20.98 11.50 -34.74
N ILE A 489 19.65 11.55 -34.66
CA ILE A 489 18.74 11.11 -35.73
C ILE A 489 18.93 11.98 -36.98
N VAL A 490 18.96 13.31 -36.82
CA VAL A 490 19.16 14.26 -37.93
C VAL A 490 20.53 14.07 -38.58
N ASN A 491 21.59 13.90 -37.78
CA ASN A 491 22.93 13.62 -38.32
C ASN A 491 22.99 12.29 -39.07
N THR A 492 22.31 11.26 -38.58
CA THR A 492 22.27 9.95 -39.22
C THR A 492 21.47 10.00 -40.54
N LEU A 493 20.35 10.73 -40.57
CA LEU A 493 19.60 11.02 -41.80
C LEU A 493 20.43 11.81 -42.81
N ALA A 494 21.12 12.86 -42.36
CA ALA A 494 22.01 13.65 -43.20
C ALA A 494 23.14 12.80 -43.79
N ARG A 495 23.76 11.92 -42.98
CA ARG A 495 24.77 10.96 -43.46
C ARG A 495 24.22 10.03 -44.53
N GLY A 496 23.02 9.47 -44.33
CA GLY A 496 22.34 8.62 -45.31
C GLY A 496 21.99 9.37 -46.60
N ALA A 497 21.48 10.60 -46.50
CA ALA A 497 21.19 11.45 -47.66
C ALA A 497 22.45 11.81 -48.47
N MET A 498 23.61 11.89 -47.80
CA MET A 498 24.92 12.07 -48.44
C MET A 498 25.51 10.77 -49.01
N GLY A 499 24.80 9.64 -48.94
CA GLY A 499 25.22 8.36 -49.50
C GLY A 499 26.14 7.53 -48.60
N ASN A 500 26.27 7.86 -47.31
CA ASN A 500 27.04 7.05 -46.37
C ASN A 500 26.20 5.90 -45.79
N GLU A 501 26.86 4.81 -45.40
CA GLU A 501 26.19 3.67 -44.73
C GLU A 501 25.60 4.09 -43.37
N ILE A 502 24.34 3.69 -43.15
CA ILE A 502 23.61 3.88 -41.89
C ILE A 502 23.84 2.64 -41.02
N PRO A 503 24.33 2.79 -39.77
CA PRO A 503 24.52 1.66 -38.85
C PRO A 503 23.23 0.86 -38.60
N ALA A 504 23.31 -0.46 -38.56
CA ALA A 504 22.15 -1.32 -38.29
C ALA A 504 21.55 -1.01 -36.90
N GLY A 505 20.23 -0.77 -36.84
CA GLY A 505 19.50 -0.47 -35.61
C GLY A 505 19.39 1.01 -35.23
N SER A 506 19.97 1.94 -36.00
CA SER A 506 19.91 3.37 -35.65
C SER A 506 18.60 4.06 -36.04
N ILE A 507 18.03 3.75 -37.23
CA ILE A 507 16.78 4.34 -37.73
C ILE A 507 16.10 3.33 -38.67
N SER A 508 14.80 3.09 -38.52
CA SER A 508 14.01 2.32 -39.51
C SER A 508 13.43 3.24 -40.57
N LEU A 509 13.87 3.08 -41.83
CA LEU A 509 13.35 3.85 -42.97
C LEU A 509 11.86 3.58 -43.23
N SER A 510 11.35 2.41 -42.79
CA SER A 510 9.94 2.02 -42.91
C SER A 510 8.98 2.95 -42.17
N ASN A 511 9.46 3.62 -41.12
CA ASN A 511 8.64 4.51 -40.29
C ASN A 511 8.65 5.96 -40.81
N LEU A 512 9.50 6.26 -41.81
CA LEU A 512 9.65 7.57 -42.45
C LEU A 512 8.93 7.66 -43.81
N LEU A 513 8.61 6.50 -44.41
CA LEU A 513 7.95 6.41 -45.69
C LEU A 513 6.52 5.93 -45.46
N ASP A 514 5.55 6.77 -45.82
CA ASP A 514 4.16 6.37 -45.87
C ASP A 514 3.89 5.48 -47.09
N GLU A 515 2.76 4.79 -47.06
CA GLU A 515 2.35 3.85 -48.10
C GLU A 515 2.24 4.54 -49.47
N GLU A 516 1.86 5.82 -49.49
CA GLU A 516 1.79 6.63 -50.71
C GLU A 516 3.20 6.91 -51.29
N SER A 517 4.19 7.26 -50.46
CA SER A 517 5.57 7.46 -50.92
C SER A 517 6.17 6.16 -51.45
N LEU A 518 5.90 5.02 -50.80
CA LEU A 518 6.38 3.71 -51.25
C LEU A 518 5.81 3.34 -52.62
N ASN A 519 4.51 3.57 -52.83
CA ASN A 519 3.86 3.32 -54.12
C ASN A 519 4.43 4.22 -55.23
N ARG A 520 4.66 5.51 -54.96
CA ARG A 520 5.30 6.43 -55.93
C ARG A 520 6.72 6.01 -56.28
N ILE A 521 7.49 5.56 -55.31
CA ILE A 521 8.86 5.05 -55.54
C ILE A 521 8.81 3.80 -56.41
N ALA A 522 7.90 2.86 -56.11
CA ALA A 522 7.71 1.63 -56.89
C ALA A 522 7.33 1.93 -58.34
N ASP A 523 6.38 2.84 -58.57
CA ASP A 523 5.96 3.26 -59.92
C ASP A 523 7.10 3.95 -60.68
N SER A 524 7.87 4.82 -60.01
CA SER A 524 9.01 5.50 -60.64
C SER A 524 10.09 4.49 -61.04
N ALA A 525 10.42 3.55 -60.15
CA ALA A 525 11.43 2.53 -60.38
C ALA A 525 11.01 1.56 -61.50
N ALA A 526 9.72 1.19 -61.55
CA ALA A 526 9.16 0.39 -62.63
C ALA A 526 9.28 1.12 -63.98
N LYS A 527 8.96 2.42 -64.02
CA LYS A 527 9.07 3.25 -65.22
C LYS A 527 10.52 3.39 -65.70
N THR A 528 11.46 3.69 -64.79
CA THR A 528 12.89 3.82 -65.14
C THR A 528 13.50 2.48 -65.60
N SER A 529 13.04 1.36 -65.03
CA SER A 529 13.46 0.03 -65.44
C SER A 529 12.93 -0.32 -66.83
N LEU A 530 11.67 0.00 -67.11
CA LEU A 530 11.06 -0.13 -68.44
C LEU A 530 11.80 0.72 -69.49
N GLU A 531 12.15 1.97 -69.17
CA GLU A 531 12.93 2.84 -70.05
C GLU A 531 14.33 2.26 -70.34
N ARG A 532 15.03 1.73 -69.33
CA ARG A 532 16.34 1.07 -69.53
C ARG A 532 16.23 -0.21 -70.37
N ILE A 533 15.17 -1.00 -70.19
CA ILE A 533 14.92 -2.19 -71.02
C ILE A 533 14.61 -1.79 -72.45
N CYS A 534 13.82 -0.74 -72.67
CA CYS A 534 13.54 -0.18 -73.99
C CYS A 534 14.82 0.33 -74.67
N ASP A 535 15.68 1.05 -73.95
CA ASP A 535 16.98 1.52 -74.47
C ASP A 535 17.92 0.36 -74.81
N PHE A 536 17.93 -0.70 -74.01
CA PHE A 536 18.69 -1.92 -74.31
C PHE A 536 18.17 -2.60 -75.59
N ARG A 537 16.84 -2.62 -75.79
CA ARG A 537 16.20 -3.17 -76.99
C ARG A 537 16.45 -2.32 -78.24
N VAL A 538 16.53 -1.00 -78.10
CA VAL A 538 16.89 -0.06 -79.18
C VAL A 538 18.38 -0.21 -79.56
N ARG A 539 19.28 -0.42 -78.60
CA ARG A 539 20.69 -0.76 -78.88
C ARG A 539 20.85 -2.10 -79.59
N GLN A 540 20.07 -3.13 -79.25
CA GLN A 540 20.06 -4.39 -80.00
C GLN A 540 19.53 -4.22 -81.44
N ARG A 541 18.48 -3.41 -81.67
CA ARG A 541 17.97 -3.15 -83.04
C ARG A 541 18.93 -2.35 -83.91
N ARG A 542 19.71 -1.42 -83.35
CA ARG A 542 20.78 -0.72 -84.11
C ARG A 542 21.97 -1.62 -84.45
N GLY A 543 22.21 -2.70 -83.70
CA GLY A 543 23.22 -3.71 -84.02
C GLY A 543 22.82 -4.71 -85.12
N ALA A 544 21.53 -4.83 -85.44
CA ALA A 544 21.00 -5.82 -86.38
C ALA A 544 20.63 -5.25 -87.78
N GLY A 545 20.78 -3.94 -88.01
CA GLY A 545 20.45 -3.27 -89.27
C GLY A 545 21.60 -3.08 -90.26
N TYR A 546 22.78 -3.64 -89.98
CA TYR A 546 23.97 -3.59 -90.85
C TYR A 546 24.30 -4.99 -91.42
N LEU A 547 23.34 -5.64 -92.08
CA LEU A 547 23.58 -6.80 -92.96
C LEU A 547 22.33 -7.01 -93.85
N HIS A 548 22.53 -6.95 -95.19
CA HIS A 548 21.58 -6.94 -96.32
C HIS A 548 21.10 -5.52 -96.75
N HIS A 549 21.35 -5.00 -97.96
CA HIS A 549 22.02 -5.44 -99.19
C HIS A 549 22.36 -4.19 -100.03
N HIS A 550 23.28 -4.33 -100.98
CA HIS A 550 23.44 -3.60 -102.26
C HIS A 550 22.65 -2.31 -102.52
#